data_AF-A0A2X2BL09-F1
#
_entry.id   AF-A0A2X2BL09-F1
#
_cell.length_a   1.000
_cell.length_b   1.000
_cell.length_c   1.000
_cell.angle_alpha   90.00
_cell.angle_beta   90.00
_cell.angle_gamma   90.00
#
_symmetry.space_group_name_H-M   'P 1'
#
loop_
_entity.id
_entity.type
_entity.pdbx_description
1 polymer ?
#
loop_
_entity_poly.entity_id
_entity_poly.type
_entity_poly.pdbx_seq_one_letter_code
_entity_poly.pdbx_strand_id
1 'polypeptide(L)'
;MLDVAKDNWSLTEYLIGQVLQTSAHQFEMLKQFYPQAQHEDWQEAVAGQRVQIIKPAAKHHGVLEFGTELISSADKSFSVLLGASPGASTAAFIAINIIKSCFKQQLENEGWEDRLKTIIPTYGIDLKIDADACRNIRASTAKILKLETP
;
A
#
# COMPACT_ATOMS: atom_id res chain seq x y z
N MET A 1 24.24 -2.06 3.44
CA MET A 1 23.74 -0.67 3.46
C MET A 1 24.18 0.10 2.21
N LEU A 2 25.47 0.04 1.85
CA LEU A 2 25.98 0.66 0.61
C LEU A 2 25.39 0.04 -0.67
N ASP A 3 25.15 -1.27 -0.71
CA ASP A 3 24.50 -1.93 -1.85
C ASP A 3 23.11 -1.35 -2.12
N VAL A 4 22.31 -1.16 -1.06
CA VAL A 4 20.99 -0.52 -1.13
C VAL A 4 21.08 0.90 -1.68
N ALA A 5 22.04 1.71 -1.21
CA ALA A 5 22.20 3.09 -1.67
C ALA A 5 22.55 3.16 -3.16
N LYS A 6 23.40 2.24 -3.63
CA LYS A 6 23.74 2.09 -5.05
C LYS A 6 22.54 1.63 -5.87
N ASP A 7 21.84 0.61 -5.41
CA ASP A 7 20.72 -0.02 -6.13
C ASP A 7 19.46 0.87 -6.14
N ASN A 8 19.37 1.84 -5.22
CA ASN A 8 18.27 2.79 -5.08
C ASN A 8 18.78 4.24 -5.15
N TRP A 9 19.65 4.52 -6.11
CA TRP A 9 20.32 5.81 -6.23
C TRP A 9 19.34 6.98 -6.33
N SER A 10 18.29 6.85 -7.15
CA SER A 10 17.26 7.89 -7.31
C SER A 10 16.55 8.24 -5.99
N LEU A 11 16.24 7.22 -5.18
CA LEU A 11 15.66 7.43 -3.86
C LEU A 11 16.65 8.08 -2.90
N THR A 12 17.92 7.66 -2.93
CA THR A 12 18.98 8.20 -2.08
C THR A 12 19.22 9.68 -2.38
N GLU A 13 19.34 10.02 -3.66
CA GLU A 13 19.46 11.39 -4.15
C GLU A 13 18.26 12.24 -3.72
N TYR A 14 17.04 11.73 -3.92
CA TYR A 14 15.82 12.39 -3.47
C TYR A 14 15.84 12.67 -1.97
N LEU A 15 16.15 11.68 -1.13
CA LEU A 15 16.17 11.84 0.33
C LEU A 15 17.22 12.85 0.80
N ILE A 16 18.42 12.84 0.21
CA ILE A 16 19.45 13.86 0.48
C ILE A 16 18.93 15.23 0.07
N GLY A 17 18.30 15.34 -1.11
CA GLY A 17 17.65 16.55 -1.57
C GLY A 17 16.64 17.09 -0.57
N GLN A 18 15.76 16.23 -0.04
CA GLN A 18 14.76 16.59 0.97
C GLN A 18 15.40 17.10 2.27
N VAL A 19 16.47 16.45 2.75
CA VAL A 19 17.20 16.87 3.96
C VAL A 19 17.84 18.25 3.79
N LEU A 20 18.26 18.59 2.57
CA LEU A 20 18.88 19.88 2.25
C LEU A 20 17.87 20.96 1.84
N GLN A 21 16.57 20.66 1.79
CA GLN A 21 15.55 21.64 1.42
C GLN A 21 15.43 22.75 2.46
N THR A 22 15.28 23.99 1.99
CA THR A 22 14.99 25.14 2.83
C THR A 22 13.52 25.17 3.23
N SER A 23 13.20 25.79 4.37
CA SER A 23 11.82 25.97 4.85
C SER A 23 10.92 26.65 3.80
N ALA A 24 11.44 27.64 3.06
CA ALA A 24 10.72 28.27 1.95
C ALA A 24 10.36 27.29 0.82
N HIS A 25 11.27 26.39 0.45
CA HIS A 25 11.01 25.38 -0.58
C HIS A 25 9.98 24.34 -0.10
N GLN A 26 10.07 23.94 1.17
CA GLN A 26 9.08 23.04 1.78
C GLN A 26 7.68 23.67 1.77
N PHE A 27 7.57 24.96 2.05
CA PHE A 27 6.30 25.69 2.01
C PHE A 27 5.74 25.82 0.58
N GLU A 28 6.58 26.10 -0.43
CA GLU A 28 6.13 26.12 -1.82
C GLU A 28 5.62 24.74 -2.28
N MET A 29 6.24 23.64 -1.81
CA MET A 29 5.73 22.29 -2.05
C MET A 29 4.37 22.07 -1.36
N LEU A 30 4.17 22.55 -0.14
CA LEU A 30 2.87 22.50 0.55
C LEU A 30 1.78 23.21 -0.26
N LYS A 31 2.08 24.38 -0.84
CA LYS A 31 1.12 25.15 -1.65
C LYS A 31 0.66 24.42 -2.91
N GLN A 32 1.41 23.45 -3.42
CA GLN A 32 0.94 22.59 -4.52
C GLN A 32 -0.22 21.69 -4.10
N PHE A 33 -0.29 21.29 -2.82
CA PHE A 33 -1.38 20.49 -2.27
C PHE A 33 -2.49 21.34 -1.64
N TYR A 34 -2.12 22.46 -1.03
CA TYR A 34 -3.05 23.38 -0.39
C TYR A 34 -2.72 24.84 -0.74
N PRO A 35 -3.22 25.35 -1.89
CA PRO A 35 -2.84 26.68 -2.41
C PRO A 35 -3.15 27.86 -1.50
N GLN A 36 -4.10 27.70 -0.57
CA GLN A 36 -4.52 28.74 0.37
C GLN A 36 -3.67 28.82 1.64
N ALA A 37 -2.66 27.94 1.79
CA ALA A 37 -1.75 27.96 2.93
C ALA A 37 -1.11 29.35 3.11
N GLN A 38 -1.19 29.89 4.33
CA GLN A 38 -0.48 31.11 4.73
C GLN A 38 0.79 30.73 5.48
N HIS A 39 1.88 31.44 5.21
CA HIS A 39 3.17 31.13 5.82
C HIS A 39 3.16 31.40 7.33
N GLU A 40 2.33 32.35 7.79
CA GLU A 40 2.18 32.72 9.20
C GLU A 40 1.59 31.58 10.05
N ASP A 41 0.79 30.71 9.43
CA ASP A 41 0.19 29.54 10.07
C ASP A 41 1.09 28.29 10.00
N TRP A 42 2.21 28.37 9.28
CA TRP A 42 3.12 27.23 9.09
C TRP A 42 4.08 27.10 10.26
N GLN A 43 4.12 25.90 10.84
CA GLN A 43 5.02 25.57 11.94
C GLN A 43 5.70 24.22 11.68
N GLU A 44 7.00 24.18 11.91
CA GLU A 44 7.76 22.93 11.86
C GLU A 44 7.43 22.07 13.08
N ALA A 45 7.13 20.79 12.83
CA ALA A 45 6.85 19.82 13.87
C ALA A 45 7.71 18.57 13.66
N VAL A 46 8.21 18.00 14.75
CA VAL A 46 8.97 16.76 14.71
C VAL A 46 8.00 15.59 14.49
N ALA A 47 7.93 15.10 13.25
CA ALA A 47 7.04 14.00 12.85
C ALA A 47 7.52 12.60 13.32
N GLY A 48 8.65 12.53 14.04
CA GLY A 48 9.27 11.30 14.52
C GLY A 48 10.31 10.72 13.56
N GLN A 49 10.78 9.52 13.86
CA GLN A 49 11.76 8.80 13.06
C GLN A 49 11.06 7.71 12.24
N ARG A 50 11.30 7.72 10.93
CA ARG A 50 10.80 6.68 10.01
C ARG A 50 11.89 5.65 9.78
N VAL A 51 11.59 4.39 10.06
CA VAL A 51 12.51 3.27 9.82
C VAL A 51 12.10 2.55 8.54
N GLN A 52 13.09 2.22 7.70
CA GLN A 52 12.90 1.48 6.46
C GLN A 52 13.50 0.07 6.60
N ILE A 53 12.74 -0.95 6.22
CA ILE A 53 13.16 -2.35 6.33
C ILE A 53 14.10 -2.70 5.17
N ILE A 54 15.23 -3.35 5.49
CA ILE A 54 16.16 -3.94 4.52
C ILE A 54 16.20 -5.44 4.75
N LYS A 55 15.89 -6.23 3.72
CA LYS A 55 15.93 -7.69 3.77
C LYS A 55 17.16 -8.27 3.08
N PRO A 56 17.69 -9.41 3.55
CA PRO A 56 18.70 -10.16 2.82
C PRO A 56 18.08 -10.82 1.58
N ALA A 57 18.68 -10.60 0.43
CA ALA A 57 18.38 -11.33 -0.80
C ALA A 57 19.26 -12.58 -0.96
N ALA A 58 18.91 -13.43 -1.92
CA ALA A 58 19.53 -14.73 -2.18
C ALA A 58 21.06 -14.70 -2.40
N LYS A 59 21.66 -13.53 -2.67
CA LYS A 59 23.11 -13.35 -2.88
C LYS A 59 23.77 -12.38 -1.88
N HIS A 60 23.31 -12.36 -0.62
CA HIS A 60 23.88 -11.52 0.45
C HIS A 60 23.84 -9.99 0.23
N HIS A 61 23.06 -9.49 -0.73
CA HIS A 61 22.79 -8.06 -0.86
C HIS A 61 21.50 -7.71 -0.11
N GLY A 62 21.45 -6.50 0.46
CA GLY A 62 20.24 -5.99 1.09
C GLY A 62 19.30 -5.39 0.04
N VAL A 63 18.00 -5.67 0.13
CA VAL A 63 16.97 -5.06 -0.71
C VAL A 63 16.02 -4.24 0.17
N LEU A 64 15.68 -3.04 -0.28
CA LEU A 64 14.66 -2.22 0.39
C LEU A 64 13.30 -2.86 0.20
N GLU A 65 12.62 -3.10 1.32
CA GLU A 65 11.26 -3.59 1.30
C GLU A 65 10.30 -2.41 1.37
N PHE A 66 9.51 -2.19 0.32
CA PHE A 66 8.49 -1.13 0.31
C PHE A 66 7.11 -1.72 0.57
N GLY A 67 6.40 -1.19 1.57
CA GLY A 67 4.98 -1.46 1.80
C GLY A 67 4.67 -2.27 3.05
N THR A 68 3.57 -3.01 3.00
CA THR A 68 3.09 -3.90 4.05
C THR A 68 3.26 -5.34 3.59
N GLU A 69 4.02 -6.13 4.33
CA GLU A 69 4.19 -7.55 4.11
C GLU A 69 3.30 -8.34 5.05
N LEU A 70 2.68 -9.40 4.51
CA LEU A 70 1.99 -10.40 5.31
C LEU A 70 2.91 -11.58 5.55
N ILE A 71 3.23 -11.86 6.81
CA ILE A 71 3.99 -13.04 7.22
C ILE A 71 3.06 -13.94 8.02
N SER A 72 2.97 -15.20 7.63
CA SER A 72 2.23 -16.22 8.37
C SER A 72 3.22 -17.20 9.01
N SER A 73 2.89 -17.70 10.20
CA SER A 73 3.65 -18.80 10.81
C SER A 73 3.58 -20.06 9.95
N ALA A 74 4.57 -20.95 10.07
CA ALA A 74 4.63 -22.17 9.27
C ALA A 74 3.41 -23.10 9.50
N ASP A 75 2.89 -23.11 10.73
CA ASP A 75 1.68 -23.81 11.16
C ASP A 75 0.39 -23.01 10.91
N LYS A 76 0.50 -21.79 10.36
CA LYS A 76 -0.59 -20.85 10.02
C LYS A 76 -1.46 -20.41 11.20
N SER A 77 -1.04 -20.67 12.44
CA SER A 77 -1.77 -20.32 13.65
C SER A 77 -1.87 -18.82 13.90
N PHE A 78 -0.96 -18.01 13.32
CA PHE A 78 -1.07 -16.56 13.32
C PHE A 78 -0.46 -15.93 12.07
N SER A 79 -0.89 -14.69 11.79
CA SER A 79 -0.33 -13.85 10.74
C SER A 79 -0.01 -12.45 11.28
N VAL A 80 1.10 -11.90 10.83
CA VAL A 80 1.60 -10.58 11.19
C VAL A 80 1.70 -9.73 9.93
N LEU A 81 1.31 -8.46 10.05
CA LEU A 81 1.57 -7.44 9.05
C LEU A 81 2.80 -6.65 9.47
N LEU A 82 3.86 -6.72 8.68
CA LEU A 82 5.09 -5.95 8.90
C LEU A 82 5.19 -4.82 7.88
N GLY A 83 5.65 -3.65 8.32
CA GLY A 83 5.89 -2.50 7.45
C GLY A 83 4.88 -1.38 7.65
N ALA A 84 4.59 -0.64 6.57
CA ALA A 84 3.71 0.53 6.64
C ALA A 84 2.29 0.11 7.04
N SER A 85 1.61 0.95 7.84
CA SER A 85 0.20 0.73 8.16
C SER A 85 -0.62 0.66 6.87
N PRO A 86 -1.44 -0.39 6.66
CA PRO A 86 -2.22 -0.51 5.44
C PRO A 86 -3.28 0.59 5.37
N GLY A 87 -3.22 1.38 4.31
CA GLY A 87 -4.26 2.38 3.99
C GLY A 87 -5.53 1.72 3.47
N ALA A 88 -6.59 2.51 3.31
CA ALA A 88 -7.87 2.04 2.79
C ALA A 88 -7.75 1.31 1.44
N SER A 89 -6.79 1.71 0.60
CA SER A 89 -6.54 1.10 -0.71
C SER A 89 -5.94 -0.31 -0.65
N THR A 90 -5.31 -0.72 0.45
CA THR A 90 -4.62 -2.02 0.57
C THR A 90 -5.23 -2.96 1.60
N ALA A 91 -6.00 -2.43 2.56
CA ALA A 91 -6.58 -3.20 3.66
C ALA A 91 -7.44 -4.39 3.18
N ALA A 92 -8.32 -4.18 2.21
CA ALA A 92 -9.19 -5.24 1.69
C ALA A 92 -8.37 -6.35 1.00
N PHE A 93 -7.38 -5.99 0.19
CA PHE A 93 -6.48 -6.94 -0.46
C PHE A 93 -5.70 -7.78 0.56
N ILE A 94 -5.18 -7.13 1.60
CA ILE A 94 -4.46 -7.80 2.69
C ILE A 94 -5.36 -8.78 3.44
N ALA A 95 -6.58 -8.36 3.80
CA ALA A 95 -7.54 -9.23 4.49
C ALA A 95 -7.88 -10.49 3.69
N ILE A 96 -8.07 -10.35 2.37
CA ILE A 96 -8.30 -11.48 1.47
C ILE A 96 -7.09 -12.44 1.46
N ASN A 97 -5.86 -11.92 1.44
CA ASN A 97 -4.67 -12.76 1.48
C ASN A 97 -4.52 -13.51 2.80
N ILE A 98 -4.88 -12.90 3.94
CA ILE A 98 -4.94 -13.58 5.24
C ILE A 98 -5.92 -14.75 5.19
N ILE A 99 -7.11 -14.54 4.62
CA ILE A 99 -8.10 -15.61 4.47
C ILE A 99 -7.53 -16.76 3.63
N LYS A 100 -6.88 -16.45 2.49
CA LYS A 100 -6.27 -17.45 1.61
C LYS A 100 -5.12 -18.20 2.28
N SER A 101 -4.29 -17.52 3.07
CA SER A 101 -3.10 -18.14 3.67
C SER A 101 -3.45 -18.97 4.92
N CYS A 102 -4.20 -18.38 5.86
CA CYS A 102 -4.49 -18.95 7.17
C CYS A 102 -5.77 -19.79 7.21
N PHE A 103 -6.78 -19.46 6.41
CA PHE A 103 -8.11 -20.08 6.49
C PHE A 103 -8.46 -20.89 5.24
N LYS A 104 -7.44 -21.54 4.66
CA LYS A 104 -7.59 -22.29 3.41
C LYS A 104 -8.67 -23.37 3.49
N GLN A 105 -8.75 -24.09 4.61
CA GLN A 105 -9.74 -25.15 4.79
C GLN A 105 -11.16 -24.60 4.75
N GLN A 106 -11.42 -23.49 5.44
CA GLN A 106 -12.71 -22.83 5.47
C GLN A 106 -13.06 -22.24 4.09
N LEU A 107 -12.06 -21.63 3.44
CA LEU A 107 -12.17 -21.09 2.09
C LEU A 107 -12.65 -22.15 1.09
N GLU A 108 -12.01 -23.32 1.08
CA GLU A 108 -12.25 -24.38 0.09
C GLU A 108 -13.42 -25.30 0.47
N ASN A 109 -13.68 -25.53 1.76
CA ASN A 109 -14.57 -26.62 2.20
C ASN A 109 -15.75 -26.17 3.07
N GLU A 110 -15.79 -24.91 3.53
CA GLU A 110 -16.85 -24.42 4.44
C GLU A 110 -17.67 -23.27 3.82
N GLY A 111 -17.64 -23.13 2.49
CA GLY A 111 -18.48 -22.17 1.75
C GLY A 111 -18.04 -20.70 1.88
N TRP A 112 -16.85 -20.43 2.45
CA TRP A 112 -16.35 -19.06 2.55
C TRP A 112 -16.05 -18.44 1.19
N GLU A 113 -15.70 -19.24 0.18
CA GLU A 113 -15.52 -18.74 -1.19
C GLU A 113 -16.82 -18.13 -1.74
N ASP A 114 -17.96 -18.80 -1.56
CA ASP A 114 -19.25 -18.28 -2.01
C ASP A 114 -19.66 -17.01 -1.26
N ARG A 115 -19.34 -16.98 0.04
CA ARG A 115 -19.55 -15.78 0.85
C ARG A 115 -18.68 -14.61 0.36
N LEU A 116 -17.43 -14.86 0.01
CA LEU A 116 -16.54 -13.86 -0.56
C LEU A 116 -17.05 -13.35 -1.91
N LYS A 117 -17.53 -14.22 -2.80
CA LYS A 117 -18.14 -13.82 -4.08
C LYS A 117 -19.41 -12.99 -3.88
N THR A 118 -20.15 -13.22 -2.80
CA THR A 118 -21.31 -12.38 -2.44
C THR A 118 -20.90 -10.96 -2.04
N ILE A 119 -19.83 -10.82 -1.25
CA ILE A 119 -19.34 -9.52 -0.75
C ILE A 119 -18.54 -8.78 -1.85
N ILE A 120 -17.77 -9.54 -2.62
CA ILE A 120 -16.86 -9.08 -3.67
C ILE A 120 -17.21 -9.87 -4.94
N PRO A 121 -18.16 -9.39 -5.76
CA PRO A 121 -18.62 -10.10 -6.96
C PRO A 121 -17.53 -10.42 -7.97
N THR A 122 -16.44 -9.66 -7.96
CA THR A 122 -15.28 -9.86 -8.84
C THR A 122 -14.19 -10.74 -8.22
N TYR A 123 -14.46 -11.40 -7.10
CA TYR A 123 -13.49 -12.28 -6.45
C TYR A 123 -13.12 -13.44 -7.38
N GLY A 124 -11.81 -13.56 -7.70
CA GLY A 124 -11.28 -14.56 -8.63
C GLY A 124 -11.23 -14.10 -10.09
N ILE A 125 -11.71 -12.89 -10.41
CA ILE A 125 -11.66 -12.32 -11.76
C ILE A 125 -10.47 -11.36 -11.87
N ASP A 126 -9.62 -11.55 -12.89
CA ASP A 126 -8.57 -10.58 -13.21
C ASP A 126 -9.13 -9.45 -14.06
N LEU A 127 -9.43 -8.32 -13.41
CA LEU A 127 -9.99 -7.12 -14.05
C LEU A 127 -9.02 -6.42 -15.03
N LYS A 128 -7.74 -6.82 -15.08
CA LYS A 128 -6.81 -6.35 -16.11
C LYS A 128 -7.02 -7.08 -17.43
N ILE A 129 -7.54 -8.30 -17.37
CA ILE A 129 -7.79 -9.16 -18.53
C ILE A 129 -9.26 -9.04 -18.96
N ASP A 130 -10.18 -9.09 -17.99
CA ASP A 130 -11.61 -8.97 -18.23
C ASP A 130 -12.06 -7.50 -18.18
N ALA A 131 -12.01 -6.87 -19.36
CA ALA A 131 -12.39 -5.47 -19.51
C ALA A 131 -13.90 -5.24 -19.26
N ASP A 132 -14.76 -6.22 -19.54
CA ASP A 132 -16.20 -6.10 -19.31
C ASP A 132 -16.53 -6.16 -17.82
N ALA A 133 -15.96 -7.12 -17.08
CA ALA A 133 -16.08 -7.17 -15.64
C ALA A 133 -15.58 -5.87 -14.98
N CYS A 134 -14.46 -5.32 -15.45
CA CYS A 134 -13.91 -4.06 -14.97
C CYS A 134 -14.84 -2.87 -15.21
N ARG A 135 -15.41 -2.74 -16.42
CA ARG A 135 -16.38 -1.69 -16.74
C ARG A 135 -17.64 -1.81 -15.89
N ASN A 136 -18.19 -3.01 -15.78
CA ASN A 136 -19.43 -3.27 -15.04
C ASN A 136 -19.30 -2.94 -13.55
N ILE A 137 -18.20 -3.37 -12.91
CA ILE A 137 -18.00 -3.09 -11.47
C ILE A 137 -17.73 -1.61 -11.21
N ARG A 138 -17.00 -0.93 -12.10
CA ARG A 138 -16.77 0.53 -12.00
C ARG A 138 -18.08 1.30 -12.14
N ALA A 139 -18.91 0.95 -13.12
CA ALA A 139 -20.20 1.59 -13.32
C ALA A 139 -21.15 1.41 -12.13
N SER A 140 -21.25 0.18 -11.61
CA SER A 140 -22.05 -0.12 -10.42
C SER A 140 -21.56 0.66 -9.19
N THR A 141 -20.24 0.67 -8.95
CA THR A 141 -19.64 1.36 -7.79
C THR A 141 -19.79 2.87 -7.88
N ALA A 142 -19.55 3.46 -9.07
CA ALA A 142 -19.69 4.89 -9.30
C ALA A 142 -21.13 5.36 -9.03
N LYS A 143 -22.13 4.60 -9.48
CA LYS A 143 -23.55 4.90 -9.20
C LYS A 143 -23.85 4.92 -7.70
N ILE A 144 -23.34 3.95 -6.94
CA ILE A 144 -23.55 3.86 -5.48
C ILE A 144 -22.87 5.03 -4.77
N LEU A 145 -21.65 5.38 -5.18
CA LEU A 145 -20.84 6.45 -4.59
C LEU A 145 -21.18 7.85 -5.13
N LYS A 146 -22.15 7.96 -6.05
CA LYS A 146 -22.54 9.21 -6.73
C LYS A 146 -21.37 9.89 -7.45
N LEU A 147 -20.54 9.09 -8.09
CA LEU A 147 -19.42 9.56 -8.92
C LEU A 147 -19.81 9.49 -10.39
N GLU A 148 -19.19 10.35 -11.21
CA GLU A 148 -19.25 10.22 -12.66
C GLU A 148 -18.49 8.97 -13.10
N THR A 149 -19.11 8.15 -13.94
CA THR A 149 -18.44 7.00 -14.57
C THR A 149 -17.41 7.49 -15.59
N PRO A 150 -16.14 7.08 -15.46
CA PRO A 150 -15.13 7.35 -16.49
C PRO A 150 -15.36 6.51 -17.76
#